data_AF-A0AAV5AU29-F1
#
_entry.id   AF-A0AAV5AU29-F1
#
_cell.length_a   1.000
_cell.length_b   1.000
_cell.length_c   1.000
_cell.angle_alpha   90.00
_cell.angle_beta   90.00
_cell.angle_gamma   90.00
#
_symmetry.space_group_name_H-M   'P 1'
#
loop_
_entity.id
_entity.type
_entity.pdbx_description
1 polymer ?
#
loop_
_entity_poly.entity_id
_entity_poly.type
_entity_poly.pdbx_seq_one_letter_code
_entity_poly.pdbx_strand_id
1 'polypeptide(L)'
;MKKYFLHLLLSLVTIIITSCSKDSTTTLALEKTQLSLENGQSSTIKITSGNGDYTLKQTDETIAHVSISVDKKNLVIKALKVGNSDISVTDKQSNTMQILKLTVTPYVTKPTDYEVEGTTLKRWKNSGITSLDMQSDPVLSKITAISEDAFDNQTNLISITLPSSLTTIGRAAFAKTGLLSIEIPRSVTTISEYAFAESSLTKVTLHEGLTSINGNTFLGTKLVSVTVPKGVKTIRENAFSHCTDLKEITLPETIMEIGKEVFEGNTELRTITIEATTPPTLGENAFLNTPKLETIYVPQSAIHTYIGSNTNDKYWQQFQLKIKGK
;
A
#
# COMPACT_ATOMS: atom_id res chain seq x y z
N MET A 1 -72.85 -45.10 50.10
CA MET A 1 -73.46 -43.77 49.83
C MET A 1 -73.10 -43.36 48.41
N LYS A 2 -74.07 -42.81 47.65
CA LYS A 2 -73.99 -41.85 46.50
C LYS A 2 -72.74 -41.89 45.58
N LYS A 3 -72.82 -41.93 44.24
CA LYS A 3 -73.89 -41.98 43.20
C LYS A 3 -73.16 -42.41 41.89
N TYR A 4 -73.65 -43.32 41.04
CA TYR A 4 -74.55 -43.05 39.88
C TYR A 4 -74.13 -41.76 39.10
N PHE A 5 -73.77 -41.69 37.82
CA PHE A 5 -74.38 -42.15 36.54
C PHE A 5 -73.50 -41.52 35.38
N LEU A 6 -73.54 -41.84 34.07
CA LEU A 6 -74.19 -42.84 33.21
C LEU A 6 -73.49 -42.84 31.80
N HIS A 7 -73.74 -43.85 30.94
CA HIS A 7 -73.63 -43.90 29.46
C HIS A 7 -72.49 -43.20 28.66
N LEU A 8 -71.72 -44.03 27.94
CA LEU A 8 -71.78 -44.27 26.48
C LEU A 8 -71.71 -43.09 25.47
N LEU A 9 -70.71 -43.19 24.56
CA LEU A 9 -70.57 -42.61 23.20
C LEU A 9 -70.50 -41.08 22.97
N LEU A 10 -69.36 -40.61 22.43
CA LEU A 10 -69.14 -39.73 21.25
C LEU A 10 -67.64 -39.28 21.25
N SER A 11 -66.80 -39.68 20.30
CA SER A 11 -66.57 -39.14 18.94
C SER A 11 -65.61 -37.93 18.87
N LEU A 12 -64.49 -38.09 18.15
CA LEU A 12 -63.53 -37.04 17.69
C LEU A 12 -62.91 -36.18 18.83
N VAL A 13 -61.64 -35.77 18.82
CA VAL A 13 -60.73 -35.43 17.73
C VAL A 13 -59.33 -35.95 18.07
N THR A 14 -58.72 -36.78 17.21
CA THR A 14 -57.26 -36.97 17.27
C THR A 14 -56.63 -35.84 16.49
N ILE A 15 -56.08 -34.84 17.20
CA ILE A 15 -55.39 -33.72 16.56
C ILE A 15 -54.17 -34.27 15.83
N ILE A 16 -54.15 -34.08 14.51
CA ILE A 16 -52.97 -34.30 13.68
C ILE A 16 -51.96 -33.24 14.09
N ILE A 17 -51.04 -33.57 15.00
CA ILE A 17 -49.80 -32.81 15.13
C ILE A 17 -48.94 -33.25 13.94
N THR A 18 -49.15 -32.55 12.81
CA THR A 18 -48.25 -32.60 11.67
C THR A 18 -46.85 -32.33 12.20
N SER A 19 -45.96 -33.31 12.10
CA SER A 19 -44.55 -33.07 12.37
C SER A 19 -44.09 -31.95 11.44
N CYS A 20 -43.68 -30.81 11.98
CA CYS A 20 -42.94 -29.84 11.19
C CYS A 20 -41.84 -30.58 10.46
N SER A 21 -41.73 -30.33 9.15
CA SER A 21 -40.61 -30.80 8.37
C SER A 21 -39.34 -30.41 9.10
N LYS A 22 -38.52 -31.40 9.47
CA LYS A 22 -37.09 -31.13 9.63
C LYS A 22 -36.64 -30.70 8.25
N ASP A 23 -36.38 -29.41 8.07
CA ASP A 23 -35.69 -28.93 6.87
C ASP A 23 -34.42 -29.77 6.74
N SER A 24 -34.29 -30.44 5.60
CA SER A 24 -33.24 -31.41 5.37
C SER A 24 -31.93 -30.66 5.12
N THR A 25 -31.27 -30.26 6.21
CA THR A 25 -30.00 -29.54 6.13
C THR A 25 -28.96 -30.41 5.44
N THR A 26 -28.38 -29.87 4.38
CA THR A 26 -27.38 -30.57 3.58
C THR A 26 -25.99 -30.20 4.10
N THR A 27 -25.11 -31.19 4.28
CA THR A 27 -23.73 -30.96 4.72
C THR A 27 -22.96 -30.12 3.70
N LEU A 28 -22.16 -29.16 4.16
CA LEU A 28 -21.28 -28.35 3.32
C LEU A 28 -20.24 -29.22 2.61
N ALA A 29 -20.08 -29.02 1.29
CA ALA A 29 -18.97 -29.55 0.52
C ALA A 29 -18.43 -28.54 -0.49
N LEU A 30 -17.10 -28.43 -0.57
CA LEU A 30 -16.36 -27.71 -1.59
C LEU A 30 -15.83 -28.70 -2.65
N GLU A 31 -15.71 -28.27 -3.90
CA GLU A 31 -15.14 -29.12 -4.99
C GLU A 31 -13.69 -29.56 -4.72
N LYS A 32 -12.94 -28.80 -3.94
CA LYS A 32 -11.56 -29.09 -3.52
C LYS A 32 -11.21 -28.33 -2.24
N THR A 33 -10.28 -28.90 -1.46
CA THR A 33 -9.79 -28.37 -0.17
C THR A 33 -8.39 -27.76 -0.26
N GLN A 34 -7.82 -27.68 -1.46
CA GLN A 34 -6.55 -27.01 -1.74
C GLN A 34 -6.65 -26.18 -3.02
N LEU A 35 -6.02 -25.00 -3.02
CA LEU A 35 -5.91 -24.11 -4.19
C LEU A 35 -4.52 -23.47 -4.21
N SER A 36 -3.88 -23.48 -5.36
CA SER A 36 -2.69 -22.66 -5.62
C SER A 36 -3.01 -21.61 -6.68
N LEU A 37 -2.58 -20.37 -6.46
CA LEU A 37 -2.74 -19.24 -7.37
C LEU A 37 -1.40 -18.52 -7.56
N GLU A 38 -1.17 -17.94 -8.74
CA GLU A 38 -0.19 -16.87 -8.92
C GLU A 38 -0.70 -15.58 -8.26
N ASN A 39 0.21 -14.73 -7.79
CA ASN A 39 -0.17 -13.44 -7.21
C ASN A 39 -0.93 -12.55 -8.23
N GLY A 40 -2.07 -11.98 -7.82
CA GLY A 40 -2.99 -11.26 -8.71
C GLY A 40 -4.01 -12.12 -9.45
N GLN A 41 -3.84 -13.45 -9.49
CA GLN A 41 -4.78 -14.36 -10.15
C GLN A 41 -6.11 -14.47 -9.38
N SER A 42 -7.21 -14.61 -10.12
CA SER A 42 -8.53 -14.94 -9.58
C SER A 42 -8.92 -16.38 -9.91
N SER A 43 -9.67 -17.04 -9.03
CA SER A 43 -10.29 -18.35 -9.27
C SER A 43 -11.60 -18.47 -8.50
N THR A 44 -12.47 -19.35 -8.98
CA THR A 44 -13.65 -19.80 -8.23
C THR A 44 -13.45 -21.22 -7.70
N ILE A 45 -14.21 -21.57 -6.65
CA ILE A 45 -14.31 -22.91 -6.07
C ILE A 45 -15.80 -23.18 -5.88
N LYS A 46 -16.34 -24.17 -6.58
CA LYS A 46 -17.74 -24.54 -6.44
C LYS A 46 -18.04 -25.10 -5.06
N ILE A 47 -19.12 -24.62 -4.46
CA ILE A 47 -19.78 -25.22 -3.31
C ILE A 47 -20.72 -26.27 -3.88
N THR A 48 -20.33 -27.55 -3.76
CA THR A 48 -21.06 -28.68 -4.36
C THR A 48 -22.24 -29.15 -3.53
N SER A 49 -22.28 -28.77 -2.25
CA SER A 49 -23.35 -29.08 -1.31
C SER A 49 -23.39 -28.05 -0.17
N GLY A 50 -24.58 -27.75 0.36
CA GLY A 50 -24.81 -26.80 1.46
C GLY A 50 -26.11 -26.01 1.29
N ASN A 51 -26.44 -25.15 2.26
CA ASN A 51 -27.75 -24.54 2.44
C ASN A 51 -27.80 -23.03 2.08
N GLY A 52 -26.73 -22.47 1.50
CA GLY A 52 -26.69 -21.12 0.95
C GLY A 52 -26.38 -19.98 1.94
N ASP A 53 -26.42 -20.23 3.25
CA ASP A 53 -26.00 -19.26 4.28
C ASP A 53 -24.62 -19.62 4.85
N TYR A 54 -23.58 -18.96 4.34
CA TYR A 54 -22.18 -19.23 4.67
C TYR A 54 -21.51 -18.04 5.36
N THR A 55 -20.69 -18.32 6.37
CA THR A 55 -19.65 -17.40 6.86
C THR A 55 -18.27 -17.80 6.35
N LEU A 56 -17.41 -16.80 6.21
CA LEU A 56 -16.03 -16.92 5.80
C LEU A 56 -15.12 -16.44 6.93
N LYS A 57 -13.99 -17.12 7.13
CA LYS A 57 -12.87 -16.64 7.95
C LYS A 57 -11.56 -17.04 7.29
N GLN A 58 -10.61 -16.10 7.25
CA GLN A 58 -9.25 -16.35 6.77
C GLN A 58 -8.26 -16.31 7.94
N THR A 59 -7.16 -17.05 7.84
CA THR A 59 -6.05 -16.92 8.80
C THR A 59 -5.18 -15.69 8.55
N ASP A 60 -5.03 -15.28 7.28
CA ASP A 60 -4.45 -13.99 6.87
C ASP A 60 -5.30 -13.39 5.74
N GLU A 61 -6.06 -12.35 6.07
CA GLU A 61 -6.92 -11.61 5.13
C GLU A 61 -6.12 -10.78 4.10
N THR A 62 -4.81 -10.58 4.32
CA THR A 62 -3.95 -9.87 3.37
C THR A 62 -3.51 -10.72 2.17
N ILE A 63 -3.65 -12.05 2.26
CA ILE A 63 -3.21 -12.99 1.20
C ILE A 63 -4.18 -13.00 0.00
N ALA A 64 -5.48 -12.92 0.24
CA ALA A 64 -6.49 -12.93 -0.82
C ALA A 64 -7.80 -12.29 -0.37
N HIS A 65 -8.48 -11.59 -1.28
CA HIS A 65 -9.88 -11.23 -1.10
C HIS A 65 -10.75 -12.46 -1.39
N VAL A 66 -11.64 -12.81 -0.47
CA VAL A 66 -12.54 -13.97 -0.62
C VAL A 66 -14.00 -13.55 -0.39
N SER A 67 -14.88 -13.95 -1.29
CA SER A 67 -16.32 -13.70 -1.19
C SER A 67 -17.16 -14.88 -1.69
N ILE A 68 -18.46 -14.85 -1.44
CA ILE A 68 -19.43 -15.83 -1.97
C ILE A 68 -20.16 -15.19 -3.16
N SER A 69 -20.28 -15.94 -4.26
CA SER A 69 -21.02 -15.50 -5.45
C SER A 69 -22.50 -15.20 -5.15
N VAL A 70 -23.13 -14.37 -5.99
CA VAL A 70 -24.53 -13.95 -5.79
C VAL A 70 -25.49 -15.15 -5.72
N ASP A 71 -25.27 -16.17 -6.54
CA ASP A 71 -26.05 -17.42 -6.59
C ASP A 71 -25.74 -18.41 -5.44
N LYS A 72 -24.82 -18.06 -4.54
CA LYS A 72 -24.35 -18.87 -3.40
C LYS A 72 -23.70 -20.20 -3.78
N LYS A 73 -23.32 -20.42 -5.04
CA LYS A 73 -22.73 -21.69 -5.51
C LYS A 73 -21.20 -21.68 -5.60
N ASN A 74 -20.54 -20.54 -5.43
CA ASN A 74 -19.09 -20.43 -5.59
C ASN A 74 -18.48 -19.56 -4.50
N LEU A 75 -17.33 -20.00 -4.00
CA LEU A 75 -16.33 -19.14 -3.39
C LEU A 75 -15.57 -18.43 -4.52
N VAL A 76 -15.40 -17.12 -4.43
CA VAL A 76 -14.62 -16.29 -5.37
C VAL A 76 -13.38 -15.81 -4.64
N ILE A 77 -12.20 -16.14 -5.15
CA ILE A 77 -10.90 -15.81 -4.56
C ILE A 77 -10.12 -14.94 -5.55
N LYS A 78 -9.59 -13.81 -5.09
CA LYS A 78 -8.56 -13.02 -5.79
C LYS A 78 -7.29 -12.98 -4.94
N ALA A 79 -6.21 -13.56 -5.42
CA ALA A 79 -4.91 -13.51 -4.77
C ALA A 79 -4.36 -12.06 -4.74
N LEU A 80 -3.84 -11.63 -3.60
CA LEU A 80 -3.35 -10.26 -3.37
C LEU A 80 -1.87 -10.20 -2.97
N LYS A 81 -1.38 -11.22 -2.25
CA LYS A 81 -0.03 -11.28 -1.67
C LYS A 81 0.45 -12.72 -1.58
N VAL A 82 1.74 -12.93 -1.85
CA VAL A 82 2.43 -14.23 -1.74
C VAL A 82 2.40 -14.75 -0.30
N GLY A 83 2.10 -16.03 -0.12
CA GLY A 83 2.05 -16.68 1.19
C GLY A 83 1.01 -17.81 1.25
N ASN A 84 0.59 -18.18 2.45
CA ASN A 84 -0.43 -19.21 2.68
C ASN A 84 -1.52 -18.66 3.60
N SER A 85 -2.78 -19.05 3.35
CA SER A 85 -3.89 -18.78 4.25
C SER A 85 -4.90 -19.92 4.19
N ASP A 86 -5.42 -20.33 5.34
CA ASP A 86 -6.56 -21.25 5.40
C ASP A 86 -7.86 -20.42 5.33
N ILE A 87 -8.77 -20.81 4.45
CA ILE A 87 -10.10 -20.23 4.29
C ILE A 87 -11.11 -21.20 4.90
N SER A 88 -11.65 -20.87 6.05
CA SER A 88 -12.78 -21.58 6.66
C SER A 88 -14.08 -21.10 6.05
N VAL A 89 -14.83 -22.01 5.44
CA VAL A 89 -16.22 -21.81 5.01
C VAL A 89 -17.10 -22.57 6.00
N THR A 90 -18.04 -21.89 6.65
CA THR A 90 -18.98 -22.50 7.60
C THR A 90 -20.42 -22.25 7.14
N ASP A 91 -21.19 -23.33 6.98
CA ASP A 91 -22.61 -23.29 6.71
C ASP A 91 -23.39 -23.14 8.03
N LYS A 92 -24.16 -22.05 8.17
CA LYS A 92 -24.82 -21.73 9.45
C LYS A 92 -25.96 -22.66 9.83
N GLN A 93 -26.63 -23.26 8.85
CA GLN A 93 -27.84 -24.07 9.08
C GLN A 93 -27.49 -25.50 9.50
N SER A 94 -26.49 -26.09 8.85
CA SER A 94 -25.94 -27.40 9.20
C SER A 94 -24.88 -27.34 10.30
N ASN A 95 -24.33 -26.15 10.59
CA ASN A 95 -23.15 -25.95 11.44
C ASN A 95 -21.92 -26.77 10.98
N THR A 96 -21.82 -27.03 9.67
CA THR A 96 -20.70 -27.78 9.08
C THR A 96 -19.67 -26.82 8.47
N MET A 97 -18.39 -27.14 8.65
CA MET A 97 -17.26 -26.32 8.20
C MET A 97 -16.36 -27.13 7.28
N GLN A 98 -15.86 -26.50 6.21
CA GLN A 98 -14.74 -27.00 5.43
C GLN A 98 -13.64 -25.94 5.33
N ILE A 99 -12.39 -26.42 5.24
CA ILE A 99 -11.21 -25.57 5.09
C ILE A 99 -10.65 -25.76 3.68
N LEU A 100 -10.48 -24.64 2.98
CA LEU A 100 -9.71 -24.55 1.75
C LEU A 100 -8.33 -23.98 2.09
N LYS A 101 -7.28 -24.77 1.90
CA LYS A 101 -5.89 -24.32 2.04
C LYS A 101 -5.48 -23.56 0.78
N LEU A 102 -5.22 -22.26 0.90
CA LEU A 102 -4.74 -21.42 -0.19
C LEU A 102 -3.24 -21.20 -0.09
N THR A 103 -2.53 -21.46 -1.19
CA THR A 103 -1.14 -21.03 -1.41
C THR A 103 -1.11 -20.01 -2.54
N VAL A 104 -0.60 -18.81 -2.29
CA VAL A 104 -0.31 -17.80 -3.31
C VAL A 104 1.18 -17.79 -3.60
N THR A 105 1.55 -18.08 -4.84
CA THR A 105 2.92 -18.09 -5.34
C THR A 105 3.30 -16.74 -5.96
N PRO A 106 4.60 -16.40 -6.06
CA PRO A 106 5.03 -15.24 -6.85
C PRO A 106 4.51 -15.30 -8.28
N TYR A 107 4.23 -14.13 -8.86
CA TYR A 107 3.91 -14.02 -10.27
C TYR A 107 5.15 -14.33 -11.11
N VAL A 108 5.03 -15.21 -12.11
CA VAL A 108 6.11 -15.50 -13.07
C VAL A 108 5.94 -14.59 -14.28
N THR A 109 6.90 -13.69 -14.49
CA THR A 109 6.82 -12.73 -15.59
C THR A 109 6.91 -13.42 -16.96
N LYS A 110 6.27 -12.80 -17.95
CA LYS A 110 6.17 -13.26 -19.33
C LYS A 110 6.74 -12.17 -20.23
N PRO A 111 7.39 -12.50 -21.36
CA PRO A 111 7.90 -11.49 -22.30
C PRO A 111 6.83 -10.52 -22.85
N THR A 112 5.54 -10.85 -22.71
CA THR A 112 4.41 -9.98 -23.04
C THR A 112 4.10 -8.91 -22.00
N ASP A 113 4.55 -9.08 -20.75
CA ASP A 113 4.24 -8.17 -19.64
C ASP A 113 5.04 -6.86 -19.70
N TYR A 114 6.08 -6.79 -20.52
CA TYR A 114 6.98 -5.65 -20.58
C TYR A 114 7.55 -5.39 -21.98
N GLU A 115 8.34 -4.33 -22.09
CA GLU A 115 9.12 -3.96 -23.25
C GLU A 115 10.50 -3.52 -22.77
N VAL A 116 11.56 -4.14 -23.30
CA VAL A 116 12.94 -3.91 -22.88
C VAL A 116 13.80 -3.65 -24.11
N GLU A 117 14.65 -2.64 -24.01
CA GLU A 117 15.65 -2.25 -25.01
C GLU A 117 17.04 -2.31 -24.35
N GLY A 118 17.84 -3.32 -24.69
CA GLY A 118 19.10 -3.59 -23.98
C GLY A 118 18.87 -3.89 -22.50
N THR A 119 19.42 -3.07 -21.61
CA THR A 119 19.19 -3.12 -20.15
C THR A 119 18.20 -2.05 -19.67
N THR A 120 17.40 -1.47 -20.59
CA THR A 120 16.42 -0.44 -20.26
C THR A 120 15.00 -1.02 -20.33
N LEU A 121 14.27 -0.96 -19.21
CA LEU A 121 12.83 -1.24 -19.20
C LEU A 121 12.10 -0.03 -19.80
N LYS A 122 11.53 -0.20 -20.99
CA LYS A 122 10.78 0.84 -21.71
C LYS A 122 9.36 1.00 -21.18
N ARG A 123 8.68 -0.12 -20.90
CA ARG A 123 7.27 -0.11 -20.50
C ARG A 123 6.87 -1.42 -19.80
N TRP A 124 6.06 -1.31 -18.76
CA TRP A 124 5.28 -2.39 -18.19
C TRP A 124 3.85 -2.37 -18.78
N LYS A 125 3.33 -3.55 -19.12
CA LYS A 125 2.08 -3.75 -19.88
C LYS A 125 1.03 -4.50 -19.06
N ASN A 126 1.44 -5.30 -18.08
CA ASN A 126 0.53 -6.11 -17.27
C ASN A 126 0.00 -5.34 -16.05
N SER A 127 -1.14 -4.67 -16.22
CA SER A 127 -1.81 -3.91 -15.16
C SER A 127 -2.58 -4.76 -14.13
N GLY A 128 -2.52 -6.10 -14.21
CA GLY A 128 -3.23 -7.01 -13.32
C GLY A 128 -2.46 -7.42 -12.06
N ILE A 129 -1.14 -7.26 -12.03
CA ILE A 129 -0.30 -7.71 -10.92
C ILE A 129 -0.36 -6.76 -9.71
N THR A 130 -0.27 -7.32 -8.50
CA THR A 130 -0.17 -6.56 -7.24
C THR A 130 1.25 -6.48 -6.67
N SER A 131 2.15 -7.35 -7.13
CA SER A 131 3.54 -7.37 -6.70
C SER A 131 4.44 -7.81 -7.85
N LEU A 132 5.61 -7.17 -7.98
CA LEU A 132 6.66 -7.51 -8.94
C LEU A 132 8.01 -7.65 -8.22
N ASP A 133 8.66 -8.79 -8.39
CA ASP A 133 10.07 -8.96 -8.02
C ASP A 133 10.94 -8.91 -9.27
N MET A 134 11.55 -7.75 -9.54
CA MET A 134 12.49 -7.62 -10.66
C MET A 134 13.84 -8.27 -10.36
N GLN A 135 14.21 -8.45 -9.09
CA GLN A 135 15.52 -8.96 -8.70
C GLN A 135 15.63 -10.49 -8.88
N SER A 136 14.53 -11.23 -8.68
CA SER A 136 14.50 -12.68 -8.93
C SER A 136 14.30 -13.05 -10.41
N ASP A 137 13.89 -12.11 -11.27
CA ASP A 137 13.60 -12.38 -12.67
C ASP A 137 14.87 -12.45 -13.55
N PRO A 138 15.07 -13.48 -14.40
CA PRO A 138 16.30 -13.63 -15.21
C PRO A 138 16.62 -12.51 -16.22
N VAL A 139 15.63 -11.69 -16.58
CA VAL A 139 15.75 -10.55 -17.49
C VAL A 139 15.72 -9.24 -16.69
N LEU A 140 14.73 -9.05 -15.83
CA LEU A 140 14.55 -7.79 -15.10
C LEU A 140 15.67 -7.55 -14.07
N SER A 141 16.33 -8.60 -13.58
CA SER A 141 17.48 -8.51 -12.65
C SER A 141 18.73 -7.87 -13.26
N LYS A 142 18.73 -7.63 -14.58
CA LYS A 142 19.82 -7.00 -15.34
C LYS A 142 19.47 -5.58 -15.79
N ILE A 143 18.29 -5.06 -15.43
CA ILE A 143 17.84 -3.74 -15.84
C ILE A 143 18.65 -2.67 -15.11
N THR A 144 19.26 -1.77 -15.87
CA THR A 144 20.06 -0.65 -15.37
C THR A 144 19.29 0.67 -15.42
N ALA A 145 18.24 0.76 -16.24
CA ALA A 145 17.39 1.95 -16.34
C ALA A 145 15.91 1.58 -16.50
N ILE A 146 15.04 2.32 -15.80
CA ILE A 146 13.60 2.32 -16.02
C ILE A 146 13.28 3.62 -16.76
N SER A 147 12.66 3.52 -17.94
CA SER A 147 12.34 4.67 -18.80
C SER A 147 11.29 5.60 -18.21
N GLU A 148 11.10 6.73 -18.87
CA GLU A 148 9.92 7.57 -18.68
C GLU A 148 8.62 6.77 -18.82
N ASP A 149 7.64 7.06 -17.95
CA ASP A 149 6.30 6.45 -17.88
C ASP A 149 6.25 4.91 -17.77
N ALA A 150 7.38 4.24 -17.49
CA ALA A 150 7.47 2.78 -17.63
C ALA A 150 6.47 1.98 -16.76
N PHE A 151 6.17 2.45 -15.56
CA PHE A 151 5.08 1.95 -14.69
C PHE A 151 4.04 3.05 -14.38
N ASP A 152 3.88 4.05 -15.25
CA ASP A 152 2.82 5.05 -15.06
C ASP A 152 1.43 4.39 -15.02
N ASN A 153 0.55 4.94 -14.17
CA ASN A 153 -0.81 4.49 -13.94
C ASN A 153 -0.97 2.99 -13.57
N GLN A 154 0.08 2.32 -13.07
CA GLN A 154 -0.03 0.93 -12.55
C GLN A 154 -0.67 0.91 -11.15
N THR A 155 -1.96 1.26 -11.10
CA THR A 155 -2.75 1.43 -9.87
C THR A 155 -2.96 0.15 -9.05
N ASN A 156 -2.86 -1.03 -9.68
CA ASN A 156 -2.92 -2.32 -8.96
C ASN A 156 -1.57 -2.71 -8.33
N LEU A 157 -0.44 -2.16 -8.79
CA LEU A 157 0.90 -2.55 -8.33
C LEU A 157 1.17 -1.96 -6.94
N ILE A 158 1.03 -2.79 -5.90
CA ILE A 158 1.12 -2.41 -4.48
C ILE A 158 2.56 -2.48 -3.95
N SER A 159 3.39 -3.37 -4.51
CA SER A 159 4.79 -3.56 -4.10
C SER A 159 5.69 -3.89 -5.29
N ILE A 160 6.93 -3.40 -5.24
CA ILE A 160 7.97 -3.74 -6.22
C ILE A 160 9.32 -3.93 -5.53
N THR A 161 10.05 -4.98 -5.90
CA THR A 161 11.48 -5.13 -5.59
C THR A 161 12.27 -4.72 -6.83
N LEU A 162 13.03 -3.63 -6.71
CA LEU A 162 13.90 -3.11 -7.77
C LEU A 162 15.21 -3.93 -7.87
N PRO A 163 15.81 -4.08 -9.06
CA PRO A 163 17.02 -4.87 -9.21
C PRO A 163 18.25 -4.08 -8.73
N SER A 164 19.22 -4.75 -8.14
CA SER A 164 20.49 -4.18 -7.67
C SER A 164 21.43 -3.66 -8.78
N SER A 165 21.09 -3.93 -10.05
CA SER A 165 21.73 -3.32 -11.22
C SER A 165 21.19 -1.93 -11.58
N LEU A 166 20.08 -1.48 -10.96
CA LEU A 166 19.37 -0.27 -11.35
C LEU A 166 20.19 0.99 -11.02
N THR A 167 20.45 1.82 -12.03
CA THR A 167 21.17 3.09 -11.91
C THR A 167 20.28 4.32 -12.14
N THR A 168 19.19 4.16 -12.90
CA THR A 168 18.34 5.28 -13.34
C THR A 168 16.86 4.97 -13.24
N ILE A 169 16.11 5.88 -12.61
CA ILE A 169 14.65 5.92 -12.61
C ILE A 169 14.22 7.14 -13.44
N GLY A 170 13.53 6.89 -14.55
CA GLY A 170 13.08 7.88 -15.53
C GLY A 170 11.99 8.81 -15.03
N ARG A 171 11.66 9.81 -15.86
CA ARG A 171 10.64 10.82 -15.56
C ARG A 171 9.27 10.14 -15.41
N ALA A 172 8.52 10.46 -14.35
CA ALA A 172 7.21 9.84 -14.09
C ALA A 172 7.18 8.29 -14.09
N ALA A 173 8.33 7.62 -13.93
CA ALA A 173 8.46 6.17 -14.11
C ALA A 173 7.55 5.30 -13.23
N PHE A 174 7.14 5.81 -12.06
CA PHE A 174 6.17 5.19 -11.13
C PHE A 174 5.06 6.18 -10.73
N ALA A 175 4.74 7.15 -11.60
CA ALA A 175 3.64 8.06 -11.36
C ALA A 175 2.30 7.30 -11.29
N LYS A 176 1.37 7.77 -10.45
CA LYS A 176 0.00 7.23 -10.32
C LYS A 176 -0.05 5.72 -10.02
N THR A 177 0.99 5.18 -9.39
CA THR A 177 1.07 3.77 -9.00
C THR A 177 0.37 3.48 -7.67
N GLY A 178 -0.06 2.23 -7.51
CA GLY A 178 -0.60 1.72 -6.25
C GLY A 178 0.45 1.46 -5.16
N LEU A 179 1.73 1.77 -5.42
CA LEU A 179 2.86 1.37 -4.58
C LEU A 179 2.73 1.95 -3.18
N LEU A 180 2.72 1.09 -2.15
CA LEU A 180 2.62 1.54 -0.75
C LEU A 180 4.00 1.85 -0.15
N SER A 181 5.04 1.17 -0.61
CA SER A 181 6.43 1.42 -0.19
C SER A 181 7.42 1.07 -1.29
N ILE A 182 8.54 1.80 -1.35
CA ILE A 182 9.67 1.45 -2.22
C ILE A 182 11.01 1.66 -1.52
N GLU A 183 11.96 0.76 -1.76
CA GLU A 183 13.37 0.90 -1.41
C GLU A 183 14.17 1.20 -2.68
N ILE A 184 14.92 2.30 -2.67
CA ILE A 184 15.77 2.70 -3.80
C ILE A 184 17.12 1.99 -3.68
N PRO A 185 17.53 1.13 -4.63
CA PRO A 185 18.81 0.44 -4.59
C PRO A 185 19.99 1.41 -4.51
N ARG A 186 21.04 1.04 -3.76
CA ARG A 186 22.25 1.89 -3.58
C ARG A 186 22.99 2.25 -4.88
N SER A 187 22.74 1.50 -5.94
CA SER A 187 23.26 1.71 -7.30
C SER A 187 22.58 2.85 -8.06
N VAL A 188 21.41 3.33 -7.60
CA VAL A 188 20.67 4.41 -8.27
C VAL A 188 21.40 5.74 -8.09
N THR A 189 21.82 6.35 -9.19
CA THR A 189 22.44 7.69 -9.18
C THR A 189 21.48 8.77 -9.68
N THR A 190 20.37 8.37 -10.32
CA THR A 190 19.43 9.29 -10.95
C THR A 190 17.99 8.87 -10.67
N ILE A 191 17.26 9.74 -9.99
CA ILE A 191 15.80 9.71 -9.88
C ILE A 191 15.29 10.97 -10.58
N SER A 192 14.57 10.81 -11.67
CA SER A 192 14.14 11.93 -12.51
C SER A 192 12.91 12.65 -11.92
N GLU A 193 12.53 13.76 -12.53
CA GLU A 193 11.35 14.53 -12.13
C GLU A 193 10.07 13.70 -12.19
N TYR A 194 9.10 14.01 -11.33
CA TYR A 194 7.81 13.30 -11.22
C TYR A 194 7.90 11.78 -10.94
N ALA A 195 9.08 11.19 -10.70
CA ALA A 195 9.29 9.74 -10.72
C ALA A 195 8.30 8.93 -9.87
N PHE A 196 7.78 9.48 -8.77
CA PHE A 196 6.78 8.86 -7.91
C PHE A 196 5.53 9.74 -7.69
N ALA A 197 5.29 10.73 -8.55
CA ALA A 197 4.19 11.68 -8.40
C ALA A 197 2.81 11.00 -8.39
N GLU A 198 1.92 11.44 -7.52
CA GLU A 198 0.56 10.92 -7.33
C GLU A 198 0.51 9.41 -7.00
N SER A 199 1.63 8.80 -6.58
CA SER A 199 1.66 7.40 -6.15
C SER A 199 1.13 7.23 -4.72
N SER A 200 0.65 6.02 -4.40
CA SER A 200 0.13 5.70 -3.06
C SER A 200 1.23 5.51 -1.99
N LEU A 201 2.46 5.97 -2.23
CA LEU A 201 3.62 5.70 -1.37
C LEU A 201 3.39 6.29 0.02
N THR A 202 3.37 5.42 1.04
CA THR A 202 3.34 5.78 2.47
C THR A 202 4.72 5.82 3.10
N LYS A 203 5.68 5.12 2.48
CA LYS A 203 7.08 5.02 2.91
C LYS A 203 8.01 4.98 1.70
N VAL A 204 9.10 5.74 1.76
CA VAL A 204 10.23 5.59 0.84
C VAL A 204 11.51 5.34 1.64
N THR A 205 12.37 4.45 1.15
CA THR A 205 13.72 4.26 1.69
C THR A 205 14.73 4.72 0.65
N LEU A 206 15.31 5.89 0.91
CA LEU A 206 16.36 6.51 0.11
C LEU A 206 17.74 6.06 0.61
N HIS A 207 18.79 6.26 -0.19
CA HIS A 207 20.16 5.87 0.16
C HIS A 207 21.15 7.04 0.04
N GLU A 208 22.26 6.93 0.77
CA GLU A 208 23.33 7.95 0.91
C GLU A 208 24.05 8.37 -0.39
N GLY A 209 23.74 7.73 -1.52
CA GLY A 209 24.35 8.06 -2.82
C GLY A 209 23.66 9.19 -3.58
N LEU A 210 22.47 9.62 -3.15
CA LEU A 210 21.70 10.68 -3.82
C LEU A 210 22.23 12.07 -3.48
N THR A 211 22.48 12.90 -4.51
CA THR A 211 22.96 14.28 -4.34
C THR A 211 21.87 15.35 -4.35
N SER A 212 20.66 15.00 -4.82
CA SER A 212 19.52 15.90 -4.94
C SER A 212 18.21 15.12 -4.99
N ILE A 213 17.11 15.74 -4.54
CA ILE A 213 15.75 15.30 -4.87
C ILE A 213 15.22 16.22 -5.99
N ASN A 214 14.79 15.64 -7.10
CA ASN A 214 14.42 16.39 -8.29
C ASN A 214 12.99 16.94 -8.24
N GLY A 215 12.64 17.82 -9.20
CA GLY A 215 11.37 18.52 -9.22
C GLY A 215 10.18 17.55 -9.20
N ASN A 216 9.18 17.84 -8.38
CA ASN A 216 7.94 17.07 -8.28
C ASN A 216 8.10 15.56 -7.94
N THR A 217 9.28 15.11 -7.48
CA THR A 217 9.60 13.66 -7.36
C THR A 217 8.56 12.87 -6.57
N PHE A 218 8.06 13.42 -5.46
CA PHE A 218 7.03 12.82 -4.59
C PHE A 218 5.76 13.69 -4.48
N LEU A 219 5.50 14.56 -5.46
CA LEU A 219 4.30 15.39 -5.55
C LEU A 219 3.04 14.55 -5.32
N GLY A 220 2.16 14.93 -4.40
CA GLY A 220 0.87 14.26 -4.18
C GLY A 220 0.95 12.83 -3.61
N THR A 221 2.08 12.44 -3.01
CA THR A 221 2.22 11.11 -2.38
C THR A 221 1.64 11.06 -0.95
N LYS A 222 1.49 9.85 -0.40
CA LYS A 222 0.95 9.63 0.96
C LYS A 222 2.04 9.43 2.01
N LEU A 223 3.24 9.94 1.77
CA LEU A 223 4.42 9.69 2.59
C LEU A 223 4.18 10.22 4.00
N VAL A 224 4.28 9.37 5.03
CA VAL A 224 3.98 9.76 6.42
C VAL A 224 5.18 10.43 7.10
N SER A 225 6.38 9.94 6.81
CA SER A 225 7.65 10.55 7.20
C SER A 225 8.75 10.26 6.19
N VAL A 226 9.74 11.16 6.11
CA VAL A 226 10.88 11.04 5.20
C VAL A 226 12.18 11.37 5.92
N THR A 227 13.21 10.56 5.70
CA THR A 227 14.60 10.92 6.04
C THR A 227 15.36 11.12 4.74
N VAL A 228 15.81 12.36 4.50
CA VAL A 228 16.58 12.71 3.31
C VAL A 228 18.06 12.37 3.56
N PRO A 229 18.73 11.59 2.68
CA PRO A 229 20.09 11.10 2.93
C PRO A 229 21.17 12.17 2.97
N LYS A 230 22.30 11.89 3.63
CA LYS A 230 23.44 12.82 3.82
C LYS A 230 24.15 13.24 2.55
N GLY A 231 23.92 12.59 1.41
CA GLY A 231 24.42 13.08 0.12
C GLY A 231 23.69 14.32 -0.41
N VAL A 232 22.45 14.57 0.02
CA VAL A 232 21.52 15.49 -0.64
C VAL A 232 21.81 16.95 -0.29
N LYS A 233 22.10 17.77 -1.31
CA LYS A 233 22.38 19.20 -1.20
C LYS A 233 21.19 20.09 -1.58
N THR A 234 20.36 19.64 -2.52
CA THR A 234 19.22 20.41 -3.05
C THR A 234 17.97 19.55 -3.09
N ILE A 235 16.86 20.10 -2.63
CA ILE A 235 15.51 19.59 -2.90
C ILE A 235 14.84 20.57 -3.85
N ARG A 236 14.59 20.16 -5.10
CA ARG A 236 14.02 21.01 -6.15
C ARG A 236 12.53 21.26 -5.96
N GLU A 237 12.01 22.20 -6.75
CA GLU A 237 10.62 22.66 -6.71
C GLU A 237 9.57 21.55 -6.61
N ASN A 238 8.54 21.77 -5.79
CA ASN A 238 7.39 20.88 -5.61
C ASN A 238 7.72 19.42 -5.22
N ALA A 239 8.96 19.09 -4.83
CA ALA A 239 9.42 17.72 -4.64
C ALA A 239 8.63 16.91 -3.60
N PHE A 240 8.06 17.57 -2.59
CA PHE A 240 7.15 16.99 -1.58
C PHE A 240 5.86 17.81 -1.44
N SER A 241 5.43 18.50 -2.51
CA SER A 241 4.19 19.28 -2.52
C SER A 241 2.97 18.34 -2.49
N HIS A 242 1.89 18.77 -1.83
CA HIS A 242 0.65 18.02 -1.63
C HIS A 242 0.81 16.61 -1.02
N CYS A 243 1.89 16.36 -0.29
CA CYS A 243 2.05 15.19 0.56
C CYS A 243 1.20 15.35 1.84
N THR A 244 -0.12 15.25 1.70
CA THR A 244 -1.09 15.61 2.76
C THR A 244 -0.92 14.84 4.07
N ASP A 245 -0.40 13.62 3.99
CA ASP A 245 -0.21 12.70 5.11
C ASP A 245 1.16 12.85 5.80
N LEU A 246 2.06 13.68 5.25
CA LEU A 246 3.43 13.89 5.75
C LEU A 246 3.39 14.67 7.07
N LYS A 247 3.88 14.04 8.14
CA LYS A 247 3.86 14.61 9.50
C LYS A 247 5.20 15.20 9.90
N GLU A 248 6.28 14.58 9.45
CA GLU A 248 7.66 14.93 9.80
C GLU A 248 8.63 14.64 8.65
N ILE A 249 9.67 15.46 8.52
CA ILE A 249 10.78 15.20 7.60
C ILE A 249 12.12 15.58 8.25
N THR A 250 13.14 14.76 8.03
CA THR A 250 14.53 15.04 8.42
C THR A 250 15.35 15.38 7.20
N LEU A 251 16.01 16.54 7.22
CA LEU A 251 16.91 17.06 6.19
C LEU A 251 18.37 16.96 6.68
N PRO A 252 19.32 16.56 5.80
CA PRO A 252 20.68 16.20 6.18
C PRO A 252 21.54 17.42 6.56
N GLU A 253 22.71 17.15 7.14
CA GLU A 253 23.72 18.18 7.46
C GLU A 253 24.28 18.91 6.23
N THR A 254 24.09 18.32 5.04
CA THR A 254 24.56 18.80 3.73
C THR A 254 23.51 19.60 2.95
N ILE A 255 22.28 19.76 3.46
CA ILE A 255 21.24 20.52 2.74
C ILE A 255 21.66 22.00 2.62
N MET A 256 21.67 22.50 1.38
CA MET A 256 22.01 23.87 1.03
C MET A 256 20.80 24.64 0.51
N GLU A 257 19.88 23.95 -0.17
CA GLU A 257 18.76 24.57 -0.89
C GLU A 257 17.47 23.74 -0.78
N ILE A 258 16.37 24.41 -0.45
CA ILE A 258 15.00 23.92 -0.49
C ILE A 258 14.26 24.82 -1.48
N GLY A 259 13.86 24.28 -2.63
CA GLY A 259 13.28 25.05 -3.74
C GLY A 259 11.86 25.60 -3.50
N LYS A 260 11.28 26.13 -4.57
CA LYS A 260 9.92 26.69 -4.61
C LYS A 260 8.85 25.64 -4.26
N GLU A 261 7.89 25.99 -3.42
CA GLU A 261 6.69 25.17 -3.12
C GLU A 261 6.99 23.74 -2.61
N VAL A 262 8.19 23.45 -2.11
CA VAL A 262 8.64 22.08 -1.78
C VAL A 262 7.71 21.34 -0.81
N PHE A 263 7.07 22.04 0.12
CA PHE A 263 6.10 21.49 1.07
C PHE A 263 4.73 22.17 0.97
N GLU A 264 4.41 22.75 -0.20
CA GLU A 264 3.10 23.36 -0.42
C GLU A 264 1.98 22.36 -0.13
N GLY A 265 0.91 22.78 0.55
CA GLY A 265 -0.28 21.97 0.76
C GLY A 265 -0.10 20.77 1.69
N ASN A 266 1.03 20.65 2.39
CA ASN A 266 1.28 19.56 3.35
C ASN A 266 0.52 19.79 4.65
N THR A 267 -0.77 19.41 4.64
CA THR A 267 -1.74 19.70 5.70
C THR A 267 -1.47 19.05 7.05
N GLU A 268 -0.73 17.93 7.12
CA GLU A 268 -0.36 17.27 8.38
C GLU A 268 1.08 17.55 8.86
N LEU A 269 1.89 18.31 8.11
CA LEU A 269 3.30 18.52 8.42
C LEU A 269 3.42 19.40 9.67
N ARG A 270 4.01 18.84 10.74
CA ARG A 270 4.11 19.48 12.06
C ARG A 270 5.53 19.87 12.44
N THR A 271 6.48 19.04 12.03
CA THR A 271 7.88 19.14 12.43
C THR A 271 8.81 18.95 11.26
N ILE A 272 9.89 19.72 11.24
CA ILE A 272 11.02 19.48 10.35
C ILE A 272 12.27 19.42 11.21
N THR A 273 13.09 18.41 11.04
CA THR A 273 14.44 18.37 11.60
C THR A 273 15.42 18.74 10.50
N ILE A 274 16.19 19.80 10.67
CA ILE A 274 17.26 20.18 9.74
C ILE A 274 18.58 19.95 10.46
N GLU A 275 19.45 19.09 9.93
CA GLU A 275 20.75 18.81 10.55
C GLU A 275 21.84 19.81 10.13
N ALA A 276 21.61 20.59 9.07
CA ALA A 276 22.57 21.59 8.60
C ALA A 276 22.80 22.73 9.61
N THR A 277 24.06 23.05 9.86
CA THR A 277 24.46 24.12 10.78
C THR A 277 24.33 25.53 10.20
N THR A 278 24.23 25.62 8.87
CA THR A 278 23.89 26.84 8.13
C THR A 278 22.46 26.69 7.62
N PRO A 279 21.57 27.69 7.80
CA PRO A 279 20.22 27.63 7.24
C PRO A 279 20.27 27.46 5.72
N PRO A 280 19.55 26.47 5.14
CA PRO A 280 19.46 26.34 3.70
C PRO A 280 18.69 27.52 3.10
N THR A 281 19.02 27.89 1.86
CA THR A 281 18.25 28.87 1.09
C THR A 281 16.87 28.31 0.79
N LEU A 282 15.84 29.13 0.94
CA LEU A 282 14.45 28.73 0.79
C LEU A 282 13.81 29.40 -0.43
N GLY A 283 13.18 28.61 -1.29
CA GLY A 283 12.43 29.10 -2.43
C GLY A 283 11.10 29.73 -2.02
N GLU A 284 10.52 30.49 -2.94
CA GLU A 284 9.21 31.10 -2.77
C GLU A 284 8.14 30.06 -2.38
N ASN A 285 7.22 30.42 -1.49
CA ASN A 285 6.06 29.59 -1.13
C ASN A 285 6.38 28.16 -0.64
N ALA A 286 7.61 27.88 -0.19
CA ALA A 286 8.04 26.54 0.20
C ALA A 286 7.18 25.87 1.30
N PHE A 287 6.43 26.65 2.09
CA PHE A 287 5.46 26.20 3.10
C PHE A 287 4.07 26.84 2.93
N LEU A 288 3.70 27.19 1.69
CA LEU A 288 2.36 27.69 1.38
C LEU A 288 1.31 26.62 1.71
N ASN A 289 0.21 27.00 2.35
CA ASN A 289 -0.84 26.05 2.73
C ASN A 289 -0.35 24.88 3.63
N THR A 290 0.67 25.10 4.47
CA THR A 290 1.21 24.13 5.47
C THR A 290 0.77 24.49 6.92
N PRO A 291 -0.53 24.50 7.25
CA PRO A 291 -1.07 25.17 8.45
C PRO A 291 -0.69 24.55 9.81
N LYS A 292 -0.12 23.33 9.83
CA LYS A 292 0.27 22.64 11.07
C LYS A 292 1.76 22.73 11.39
N LEU A 293 2.56 23.36 10.52
CA LEU A 293 4.01 23.43 10.70
C LEU A 293 4.35 24.50 11.73
N GLU A 294 4.54 24.07 12.98
CA GLU A 294 4.84 24.96 14.10
C GLU A 294 6.32 24.92 14.51
N THR A 295 6.98 23.75 14.44
CA THR A 295 8.32 23.55 15.02
C THR A 295 9.37 23.12 13.99
N ILE A 296 10.52 23.80 14.00
CA ILE A 296 11.73 23.36 13.30
C ILE A 296 12.80 22.99 14.34
N TYR A 297 13.30 21.76 14.28
CA TYR A 297 14.42 21.29 15.10
C TYR A 297 15.75 21.49 14.36
N VAL A 298 16.70 22.14 15.02
CA VAL A 298 18.04 22.43 14.47
C VAL A 298 19.15 22.01 15.46
N PRO A 299 20.43 21.94 15.03
CA PRO A 299 21.53 21.63 15.93
C PRO A 299 21.69 22.69 17.03
N GLN A 300 22.09 22.28 18.23
CA GLN A 300 22.37 23.17 19.37
C GLN A 300 23.38 24.27 19.04
N SER A 301 24.35 23.98 18.18
CA SER A 301 25.38 24.91 17.69
C SER A 301 24.86 25.92 16.66
N ALA A 302 23.72 25.63 16.01
CA ALA A 302 23.20 26.38 14.87
C ALA A 302 22.02 27.29 15.22
N ILE A 303 21.36 27.10 16.37
CA ILE A 303 20.11 27.81 16.68
C ILE A 303 20.24 29.34 16.62
N HIS A 304 21.37 29.89 17.06
CA HIS A 304 21.65 31.33 16.91
C HIS A 304 21.85 31.76 15.44
N THR A 305 22.33 30.88 14.56
CA THR A 305 22.45 31.14 13.12
C THR A 305 21.08 31.13 12.44
N TYR A 306 20.16 30.23 12.82
CA TYR A 306 18.77 30.24 12.31
C TYR A 306 17.95 31.42 12.85
N ILE A 307 18.22 31.87 14.09
CA ILE A 307 17.59 33.08 14.65
C ILE A 307 18.19 34.35 14.03
N GLY A 308 19.53 34.42 13.92
CA GLY A 308 20.29 35.64 13.64
C GLY A 308 20.86 35.76 12.22
N SER A 309 20.42 34.94 11.27
CA SER A 309 20.88 35.04 9.88
C SER A 309 20.50 36.40 9.28
N ASN A 310 21.50 37.27 9.09
CA ASN A 310 21.40 38.58 8.44
C ASN A 310 21.15 38.50 6.91
N THR A 311 20.74 37.34 6.40
CA THR A 311 20.10 37.22 5.09
C THR A 311 18.76 37.96 5.12
N ASN A 312 18.32 38.52 3.99
CA ASN A 312 17.03 39.23 3.93
C ASN A 312 15.82 38.33 4.30
N ASP A 313 16.01 37.01 4.24
CA ASP A 313 15.07 36.01 4.74
C ASP A 313 15.13 35.85 6.26
N LYS A 314 14.33 36.65 6.96
CA LYS A 314 13.88 36.35 8.34
C LYS A 314 12.95 35.15 8.42
N TYR A 315 12.79 34.40 7.33
CA TYR A 315 11.76 33.39 7.13
C TYR A 315 11.79 32.29 8.20
N TRP A 316 12.99 31.79 8.56
CA TRP A 316 13.14 30.77 9.60
C TRP A 316 12.68 31.22 11.00
N GLN A 317 12.57 32.53 11.25
CA GLN A 317 12.12 33.11 12.51
C GLN A 317 10.59 33.03 12.71
N GLN A 318 9.81 32.74 11.66
CA GLN A 318 8.35 32.61 11.77
C GLN A 318 7.91 31.31 12.47
N PHE A 319 8.82 30.33 12.58
CA PHE A 319 8.56 29.03 13.21
C PHE A 319 9.15 28.96 14.63
N GLN A 320 8.62 28.06 15.46
CA GLN A 320 9.21 27.74 16.75
C GLN A 320 10.50 26.93 16.56
N LEU A 321 11.65 27.60 16.63
CA LEU A 321 12.96 26.95 16.58
C LEU A 321 13.24 26.19 17.90
N LYS A 322 13.56 24.90 17.81
CA LYS A 322 13.95 24.04 18.94
C LYS A 322 15.28 23.34 18.67
N ILE A 323 15.92 22.86 19.74
CA ILE A 323 17.15 22.07 19.67
C ILE A 323 16.77 20.60 19.45
N LYS A 324 17.36 19.93 18.45
CA LYS A 324 17.17 18.49 18.23
C LYS A 324 17.47 17.68 19.51
N GLY A 325 16.51 16.87 19.96
CA GLY A 325 16.66 15.98 21.12
C GLY A 325 16.42 16.63 22.49
N LYS A 326 15.72 17.77 22.55
CA LYS A 326 15.24 18.44 23.77
C LYS A 326 13.79 18.86 23.63
#